data_AF-A0A0A9XJB3-F1
#
_entry.id   AF-A0A0A9XJB3-F1
#
_cell.length_a   1.000
_cell.length_b   1.000
_cell.length_c   1.000
_cell.angle_alpha   90.00
_cell.angle_beta   90.00
_cell.angle_gamma   90.00
#
_symmetry.space_group_name_H-M   'P 1'
#
loop_
_entity.id
_entity.type
_entity.pdbx_description
1 polymer ?
#
loop_
_entity_poly.entity_id
_entity_poly.type
_entity_poly.pdbx_seq_one_letter_code
_entity_poly.pdbx_strand_id
1 'polypeptide(L)'
;PDCYARFEKYFEGFELKWVEAKKHSHRGRASGGMLLGIKKIPRIALNFHFEYVDERLVITDKRYDRVMYIVPVYLNCNSWDRDFAELYEFLSSNYDESKDFMVMGDMNARVGSKQLIPDEMNLDTEKYKLVRESKDPKSNSRGSSLLEMCEDFRLVILNGRCLGDTLGEVTFIGAMGVSVVDYCCSSPDVLGRIDSFCVLEY
;
A
#
# COMPACT_ATOMS: atom_id res chain seq x y z
N PRO A 1 -31.12 6.93 2.02
CA PRO A 1 -30.36 6.70 3.27
C PRO A 1 -29.02 6.09 2.91
N ASP A 2 -27.94 6.83 3.18
CA ASP A 2 -26.57 6.42 2.87
C ASP A 2 -26.31 5.03 3.47
N CYS A 3 -26.12 4.02 2.62
CA CYS A 3 -26.23 2.62 3.04
C CYS A 3 -25.12 2.20 4.03
N TYR A 4 -24.12 3.07 4.17
CA TYR A 4 -22.95 2.95 5.03
C TYR A 4 -23.15 3.46 6.47
N ALA A 5 -24.05 4.43 6.69
CA ALA A 5 -24.26 5.07 8.00
C ALA A 5 -24.58 4.06 9.13
N ARG A 6 -25.26 2.95 8.79
CA ARG A 6 -25.58 1.88 9.76
C ARG A 6 -24.35 1.11 10.26
N PHE A 7 -23.23 1.17 9.56
CA PHE A 7 -21.98 0.48 9.90
C PHE A 7 -20.99 1.38 10.63
N GLU A 8 -21.15 2.71 10.56
CA GLU A 8 -20.21 3.65 11.20
C GLU A 8 -20.16 3.51 12.72
N LYS A 9 -21.27 3.09 13.36
CA LYS A 9 -21.34 2.78 14.79
C LYS A 9 -20.35 1.70 15.26
N TYR A 10 -19.82 0.87 14.35
CA TYR A 10 -18.81 -0.13 14.69
C TYR A 10 -17.38 0.47 14.73
N PHE A 11 -17.21 1.71 14.27
CA PHE A 11 -15.93 2.39 14.13
C PHE A 11 -15.99 3.85 14.61
N GLU A 12 -16.75 4.14 15.67
CA GLU A 12 -17.00 5.52 16.15
C GLU A 12 -15.71 6.32 16.40
N GLY A 13 -14.63 5.63 16.82
CA GLY A 13 -13.30 6.18 17.04
C GLY A 13 -12.51 6.54 15.78
N PHE A 14 -13.08 6.41 14.59
CA PHE A 14 -12.45 6.69 13.31
C PHE A 14 -13.27 7.70 12.49
N GLU A 15 -12.58 8.56 11.75
CA GLU A 15 -13.11 9.20 10.56
C GLU A 15 -13.02 8.20 9.41
N LEU A 16 -14.11 8.00 8.68
CA LEU A 16 -14.20 6.94 7.67
C LEU A 16 -14.37 7.52 6.27
N LYS A 17 -13.79 6.83 5.28
CA LYS A 17 -14.12 7.02 3.87
C LYS A 17 -14.46 5.69 3.22
N TRP A 18 -15.61 5.67 2.55
CA TRP A 18 -16.11 4.53 1.80
C TRP A 18 -15.85 4.77 0.31
N VAL A 19 -15.20 3.80 -0.33
CA VAL A 19 -15.12 3.70 -1.78
C VAL A 19 -16.04 2.55 -2.18
N GLU A 20 -16.99 2.82 -3.09
CA GLU A 20 -18.00 1.84 -3.46
C GLU A 20 -17.42 0.71 -4.34
N ALA A 21 -17.87 -0.52 -4.10
CA ALA A 21 -17.62 -1.63 -5.00
C ALA A 21 -18.58 -1.54 -6.20
N LYS A 22 -18.06 -1.75 -7.40
CA LYS A 22 -18.88 -1.71 -8.63
C LYS A 22 -19.27 -3.13 -9.04
N LYS A 23 -20.54 -3.32 -9.38
CA LYS A 23 -21.04 -4.60 -9.90
C LYS A 23 -21.23 -4.50 -11.41
N HIS A 24 -20.32 -5.12 -12.16
CA HIS A 24 -20.34 -5.09 -13.62
C HIS A 24 -21.10 -6.26 -14.25
N SER A 25 -21.34 -7.35 -13.51
CA SER A 25 -22.00 -8.56 -14.00
C SER A 25 -23.23 -8.93 -13.17
N HIS A 26 -24.23 -9.55 -13.81
CA HIS A 26 -25.43 -10.04 -13.12
C HIS A 26 -25.11 -11.15 -12.10
N ARG A 27 -24.13 -12.01 -12.40
CA ARG A 27 -23.62 -13.09 -11.53
C ARG A 27 -22.28 -12.69 -10.91
N GLY A 28 -22.01 -13.14 -9.68
CA GLY A 28 -20.79 -12.82 -8.94
C GLY A 28 -20.95 -11.67 -7.94
N ARG A 29 -19.89 -11.43 -7.16
CA ARG A 29 -19.81 -10.32 -6.18
C ARG A 29 -19.53 -9.01 -6.92
N ALA A 30 -19.93 -7.88 -6.32
CA ALA A 30 -19.35 -6.59 -6.71
C ALA A 30 -17.83 -6.64 -6.49
N SER A 31 -17.06 -5.95 -7.33
CA SER A 31 -15.61 -5.93 -7.27
C SER A 31 -15.09 -4.56 -6.89
N GLY A 32 -13.94 -4.54 -6.21
CA GLY A 32 -13.36 -3.33 -5.62
C GLY A 32 -14.08 -2.95 -4.33
N GLY A 33 -14.14 -1.64 -4.09
CA GLY A 33 -14.62 -1.07 -2.85
C GLY A 33 -13.59 -1.15 -1.73
N MET A 34 -13.59 -0.14 -0.87
CA MET A 34 -12.60 0.01 0.19
C MET A 34 -13.19 0.82 1.34
N LEU A 35 -12.81 0.48 2.57
CA LEU A 35 -13.08 1.29 3.74
C LEU A 35 -11.74 1.75 4.31
N LEU A 36 -11.55 3.06 4.38
CA LEU A 36 -10.40 3.67 5.04
C LEU A 36 -10.84 4.32 6.35
N GLY A 37 -9.96 4.30 7.35
CA GLY A 37 -10.23 4.89 8.65
C GLY A 37 -9.02 5.63 9.22
N ILE A 38 -9.20 6.90 9.59
CA ILE A 38 -8.22 7.68 10.37
C ILE A 38 -8.72 7.76 11.79
N LYS A 39 -7.92 7.29 12.76
CA LYS A 39 -8.32 7.29 14.17
C LYS A 39 -8.46 8.73 14.68
N LYS A 40 -9.57 9.04 15.35
CA LYS A 40 -9.91 10.37 15.92
C LYS A 40 -9.10 10.67 17.19
N ILE A 41 -7.78 10.57 17.11
CA ILE A 41 -6.86 11.02 18.16
C ILE A 41 -6.30 12.37 17.70
N PRO A 42 -6.30 13.43 18.54
CA PRO A 42 -5.88 14.77 18.12
C PRO A 42 -4.55 14.81 17.38
N ARG A 43 -3.51 14.11 17.86
CA ARG A 43 -2.18 14.07 17.21
C ARG A 43 -2.20 13.47 15.79
N ILE A 44 -3.15 12.58 15.49
CA ILE A 44 -3.29 11.94 14.18
C ILE A 44 -4.16 12.83 13.30
N ALA A 45 -5.34 13.22 13.79
CA ALA A 45 -6.31 14.02 13.06
C ALA A 45 -5.81 15.44 12.71
N LEU A 46 -4.78 15.96 13.38
CA LEU A 46 -4.13 17.21 13.00
C LEU A 46 -3.30 17.09 11.73
N ASN A 47 -2.64 15.94 11.53
CA ASN A 47 -1.65 15.77 10.46
C ASN A 47 -2.19 14.96 9.28
N PHE A 48 -3.03 13.96 9.54
CA PHE A 48 -3.52 13.01 8.54
C PHE A 48 -4.94 13.34 8.11
N HIS A 49 -5.15 13.52 6.80
CA HIS A 49 -6.43 13.91 6.22
C HIS A 49 -6.76 13.06 5.00
N PHE A 50 -8.05 12.82 4.73
CA PHE A 50 -8.48 12.24 3.46
C PHE A 50 -8.51 13.32 2.37
N GLU A 51 -7.90 13.03 1.22
CA GLU A 51 -7.85 13.95 0.08
C GLU A 51 -8.05 13.17 -1.22
N TYR A 52 -8.67 13.80 -2.22
CA TYR A 52 -8.67 13.29 -3.59
C TYR A 52 -7.59 14.03 -4.38
N VAL A 53 -6.62 13.30 -4.87
CA VAL A 53 -5.54 13.80 -5.74
C VAL A 53 -5.64 13.02 -7.05
N ASP A 54 -5.81 13.72 -8.17
CA ASP A 54 -6.05 13.12 -9.50
C ASP A 54 -7.10 11.99 -9.45
N GLU A 55 -8.25 12.30 -8.87
CA GLU A 55 -9.40 11.38 -8.68
C GLU A 55 -9.14 10.16 -7.77
N ARG A 56 -7.91 10.00 -7.25
CA ARG A 56 -7.55 8.93 -6.32
C ARG A 56 -7.69 9.40 -4.87
N LEU A 57 -8.42 8.62 -4.07
CA LEU A 57 -8.50 8.82 -2.63
C LEU A 57 -7.18 8.42 -1.95
N VAL A 58 -6.57 9.35 -1.25
CA VAL A 58 -5.32 9.18 -0.49
C VAL A 58 -5.50 9.68 0.95
N ILE A 59 -4.59 9.27 1.83
CA ILE A 59 -4.40 9.93 3.13
C ILE A 59 -3.15 10.79 3.03
N THR A 60 -3.26 12.08 3.34
CA THR A 60 -2.15 13.04 3.24
C THR A 60 -1.62 13.39 4.62
N ASP A 61 -0.28 13.45 4.76
CA ASP A 61 0.43 14.04 5.90
C ASP A 61 1.27 15.20 5.38
N LYS A 62 0.79 16.43 5.59
CA LYS A 62 1.44 17.66 5.13
C LYS A 62 2.26 18.26 6.27
N ARG A 63 3.59 18.29 6.12
CA ARG A 63 4.51 18.84 7.12
C ARG A 63 5.47 19.83 6.48
N TYR A 64 5.37 21.09 6.89
CA TYR A 64 6.19 22.17 6.34
C TYR A 64 6.08 22.23 4.81
N ASP A 65 7.17 21.98 4.10
CA ASP A 65 7.33 21.98 2.65
C ASP A 65 7.19 20.59 2.02
N ARG A 66 6.92 19.54 2.81
CA ARG A 66 6.78 18.17 2.32
C ARG A 66 5.36 17.61 2.50
N VAL A 67 4.96 16.80 1.54
CA VAL A 67 3.68 16.07 1.56
C VAL A 67 3.96 14.58 1.43
N MET A 68 3.44 13.79 2.37
CA MET A 68 3.44 12.34 2.23
C MET A 68 2.04 11.88 1.80
N TYR A 69 1.97 11.12 0.71
CA TYR A 69 0.77 10.43 0.26
C TYR A 69 0.80 8.97 0.71
N ILE A 70 -0.12 8.59 1.59
CA ILE A 70 -0.45 7.19 1.81
C ILE A 70 -1.49 6.81 0.76
N VAL A 71 -1.07 5.94 -0.15
CA VAL A 71 -1.82 5.55 -1.34
C VAL A 71 -2.37 4.14 -1.11
N PRO A 72 -3.64 3.99 -0.74
CA PRO A 72 -4.26 2.68 -0.62
C PRO A 72 -4.51 2.07 -2.01
N VAL A 73 -4.21 0.77 -2.16
CA VAL A 73 -4.25 0.08 -3.45
C VAL A 73 -5.06 -1.22 -3.38
N TYR A 74 -5.85 -1.42 -4.43
CA TYR A 74 -6.44 -2.70 -4.80
C TYR A 74 -6.34 -2.84 -6.32
N LEU A 75 -5.45 -3.69 -6.81
CA LEU A 75 -5.31 -3.96 -8.26
C LEU A 75 -6.16 -5.18 -8.63
N ASN A 76 -7.26 -4.98 -9.36
CA ASN A 76 -8.18 -6.07 -9.67
C ASN A 76 -7.52 -7.08 -10.61
N CYS A 77 -7.52 -8.35 -10.23
CA CYS A 77 -6.89 -9.41 -11.03
C CYS A 77 -7.43 -9.54 -12.47
N ASN A 78 -8.67 -9.11 -12.74
CA ASN A 78 -9.29 -9.15 -14.08
C ASN A 78 -8.99 -7.91 -14.93
N SER A 79 -8.53 -6.82 -14.32
CA SER A 79 -8.19 -5.56 -15.02
C SER A 79 -6.85 -5.01 -14.56
N TRP A 80 -5.94 -5.90 -14.18
CA TRP A 80 -4.72 -5.56 -13.46
C TRP A 80 -3.87 -4.56 -14.23
N ASP A 81 -3.68 -4.77 -15.54
CA ASP A 81 -2.84 -3.89 -16.36
C ASP A 81 -3.37 -2.46 -16.41
N ARG A 82 -4.70 -2.29 -16.46
CA ARG A 82 -5.34 -0.97 -16.43
C ARG A 82 -5.20 -0.32 -15.06
N ASP A 83 -5.56 -1.04 -13.99
CA ASP A 83 -5.51 -0.50 -12.64
C ASP A 83 -4.05 -0.18 -12.21
N PHE A 84 -3.09 -0.96 -12.69
CA PHE A 84 -1.65 -0.71 -12.50
C PHE A 84 -1.18 0.50 -13.30
N ALA A 85 -1.60 0.66 -14.56
CA ALA A 85 -1.29 1.85 -15.35
C ALA A 85 -1.83 3.13 -14.68
N GLU A 86 -3.07 3.11 -14.16
CA GLU A 86 -3.64 4.23 -13.41
C GLU A 86 -2.85 4.55 -12.14
N LEU A 87 -2.35 3.55 -11.41
CA LEU A 87 -1.46 3.76 -10.26
C LEU A 87 -0.11 4.37 -10.69
N TYR A 88 0.49 3.86 -11.77
CA TYR A 88 1.75 4.35 -12.28
C TYR A 88 1.63 5.81 -12.76
N GLU A 89 0.58 6.16 -13.50
CA GLU A 89 0.29 7.52 -13.94
C GLU A 89 0.06 8.47 -12.76
N PHE A 90 -0.65 8.02 -11.72
CA PHE A 90 -0.83 8.79 -10.49
C PHE A 90 0.51 9.10 -9.82
N LEU A 91 1.38 8.10 -9.66
CA LEU A 91 2.71 8.29 -9.08
C LEU A 91 3.54 9.24 -9.95
N SER A 92 3.57 9.03 -11.27
CA SER A 92 4.31 9.86 -12.21
C SER A 92 3.88 11.33 -12.19
N SER A 93 2.57 11.59 -12.17
CA SER A 93 2.01 12.96 -12.15
C SER A 93 2.28 13.69 -10.83
N ASN A 94 2.54 12.95 -9.76
CA ASN A 94 2.76 13.49 -8.43
C ASN A 94 4.20 13.32 -7.93
N TYR A 95 5.12 12.79 -8.74
CA TYR A 95 6.48 12.53 -8.30
C TYR A 95 7.35 13.81 -8.38
N ASP A 96 7.76 14.33 -7.23
CA ASP A 96 8.76 15.40 -7.10
C ASP A 96 9.48 15.35 -5.74
N GLU A 97 10.50 16.18 -5.56
CA GLU A 97 11.36 16.19 -4.36
C GLU A 97 10.65 16.60 -3.06
N SER A 98 9.48 17.23 -3.15
CA SER A 98 8.66 17.64 -2.01
C SER A 98 7.64 16.56 -1.59
N LYS A 99 7.53 15.48 -2.36
CA LYS A 99 6.50 14.45 -2.19
C LYS A 99 7.08 13.09 -1.89
N ASP A 100 6.53 12.49 -0.86
CA ASP A 100 6.85 11.15 -0.41
C ASP A 100 5.63 10.23 -0.59
N PHE A 101 5.87 8.95 -0.86
CA PHE A 101 4.81 7.97 -1.05
C PHE A 101 4.92 6.81 -0.08
N MET A 102 3.77 6.36 0.41
CA MET A 102 3.57 5.06 1.05
C MET A 102 2.42 4.36 0.34
N VAL A 103 2.75 3.47 -0.58
CA VAL A 103 1.78 2.76 -1.41
C VAL A 103 1.50 1.40 -0.77
N MET A 104 0.25 1.13 -0.40
CA MET A 104 -0.06 -0.09 0.35
C MET A 104 -1.42 -0.72 0.04
N GLY A 105 -1.47 -2.05 0.05
CA GLY A 105 -2.70 -2.83 -0.15
C GLY A 105 -2.49 -4.03 -1.08
N ASP A 106 -3.58 -4.59 -1.58
CA ASP A 106 -3.59 -5.78 -2.44
C ASP A 106 -3.15 -5.43 -3.86
N MET A 107 -1.91 -5.80 -4.18
CA MET A 107 -1.31 -5.57 -5.50
C MET A 107 -1.62 -6.70 -6.48
N ASN A 108 -2.17 -7.85 -6.05
CA ASN A 108 -2.36 -9.05 -6.88
C ASN A 108 -1.13 -9.44 -7.73
N ALA A 109 0.07 -9.15 -7.21
CA ALA A 109 1.38 -9.35 -7.82
C ALA A 109 2.26 -10.18 -6.89
N ARG A 110 3.16 -10.99 -7.43
CA ARG A 110 4.06 -11.83 -6.61
C ARG A 110 5.49 -11.49 -6.98
N VAL A 111 6.26 -10.96 -6.04
CA VAL A 111 7.66 -10.59 -6.25
C VAL A 111 8.64 -11.59 -5.64
N GLY A 112 8.19 -12.36 -4.63
CA GLY A 112 8.93 -13.36 -3.83
C GLY A 112 10.42 -13.08 -3.62
N SER A 113 10.89 -12.58 -2.49
CA SER A 113 12.29 -12.19 -2.16
C SER A 113 13.02 -11.23 -3.11
N LYS A 114 12.48 -10.91 -4.30
CA LYS A 114 13.08 -9.93 -5.22
C LYS A 114 12.83 -8.52 -4.73
N GLN A 115 13.88 -7.71 -4.83
CA GLN A 115 13.96 -6.25 -4.99
C GLN A 115 15.41 -5.90 -4.65
N LEU A 116 16.13 -5.29 -5.57
CA LEU A 116 17.46 -4.75 -5.29
C LEU A 116 17.29 -3.35 -4.72
N ILE A 117 18.04 -3.04 -3.65
CA ILE A 117 18.12 -1.70 -3.10
C ILE A 117 19.45 -1.10 -3.55
N PRO A 118 19.45 0.04 -4.27
CA PRO A 118 20.68 0.73 -4.61
C PRO A 118 21.46 1.11 -3.34
N ASP A 119 22.79 0.93 -3.36
CA ASP A 119 23.65 1.26 -2.22
C ASP A 119 23.50 2.74 -1.78
N GLU A 120 23.22 3.63 -2.74
CA GLU A 120 23.00 5.06 -2.54
C GLU A 120 21.78 5.38 -1.65
N MET A 121 20.86 4.42 -1.46
CA MET A 121 19.67 4.60 -0.63
C MET A 121 19.97 4.58 0.87
N ASN A 122 21.16 4.10 1.28
CA ASN A 122 21.68 4.12 2.66
C ASN A 122 20.64 3.78 3.74
N LEU A 123 20.01 2.61 3.61
CA LEU A 123 19.00 2.14 4.56
C LEU A 123 19.59 1.93 5.96
N ASP A 124 18.81 2.26 6.99
CA ASP A 124 19.10 1.88 8.37
C ASP A 124 19.06 0.35 8.52
N THR A 125 20.23 -0.27 8.49
CA THR A 125 20.37 -1.73 8.54
C THR A 125 20.04 -2.34 9.90
N GLU A 126 19.87 -1.54 10.95
CA GLU A 126 19.32 -2.03 12.24
C GLU A 126 17.81 -2.26 12.14
N LYS A 127 17.11 -1.45 11.32
CA LYS A 127 15.66 -1.52 11.13
C LYS A 127 15.23 -2.29 9.88
N TYR A 128 16.07 -2.33 8.84
CA TYR A 128 15.71 -2.87 7.53
C TYR A 128 16.77 -3.82 6.98
N LYS A 129 16.36 -5.02 6.55
CA LYS A 129 17.24 -5.93 5.80
C LYS A 129 17.48 -5.42 4.37
N LEU A 130 18.74 -5.44 3.94
CA LEU A 130 19.16 -5.15 2.56
C LEU A 130 18.69 -6.21 1.55
N VAL A 131 18.57 -7.47 1.98
CA VAL A 131 17.98 -8.55 1.18
C VAL A 131 16.58 -8.84 1.70
N ARG A 132 15.61 -8.90 0.79
CA ARG A 132 14.21 -9.15 1.11
C ARG A 132 13.97 -10.65 1.31
N GLU A 133 13.29 -11.01 2.40
CA GLU A 133 12.83 -12.39 2.64
C GLU A 133 11.35 -12.56 2.33
N SER A 134 10.91 -13.78 1.99
CA SER A 134 9.51 -14.03 1.63
C SER A 134 9.13 -15.48 1.85
N LYS A 135 8.03 -15.72 2.57
CA LYS A 135 7.40 -17.05 2.66
C LYS A 135 6.66 -17.45 1.39
N ASP A 136 6.46 -16.51 0.47
CA ASP A 136 6.07 -16.79 -0.91
C ASP A 136 7.30 -16.73 -1.83
N PRO A 137 7.83 -17.87 -2.31
CA PRO A 137 8.99 -17.89 -3.20
C PRO A 137 8.65 -17.63 -4.67
N LYS A 138 7.35 -17.56 -5.03
CA LYS A 138 6.95 -17.42 -6.43
C LYS A 138 7.03 -15.97 -6.85
N SER A 139 7.33 -15.77 -8.14
CA SER A 139 7.18 -14.48 -8.80
C SER A 139 6.41 -14.60 -10.11
N ASN A 140 5.79 -13.51 -10.55
CA ASN A 140 5.04 -13.45 -11.82
C ASN A 140 5.34 -12.14 -12.57
N SER A 141 4.82 -12.00 -13.81
CA SER A 141 5.01 -10.81 -14.65
C SER A 141 4.53 -9.52 -13.96
N ARG A 142 3.38 -9.57 -13.28
CA ARG A 142 2.86 -8.46 -12.46
C ARG A 142 3.84 -8.04 -11.36
N GLY A 143 4.52 -9.02 -10.77
CA GLY A 143 5.59 -8.78 -9.81
C GLY A 143 6.80 -8.09 -10.43
N SER A 144 7.18 -8.44 -11.65
CA SER A 144 8.24 -7.72 -12.38
C SER A 144 7.86 -6.25 -12.61
N SER A 145 6.65 -5.97 -13.08
CA SER A 145 6.17 -4.59 -13.26
C SER A 145 6.09 -3.83 -11.95
N LEU A 146 5.69 -4.48 -10.84
CA LEU A 146 5.71 -3.85 -9.51
C LEU A 146 7.14 -3.47 -9.07
N LEU A 147 8.14 -4.31 -9.39
CA LEU A 147 9.55 -4.02 -9.08
C LEU A 147 10.08 -2.85 -9.93
N GLU A 148 9.72 -2.79 -11.21
CA GLU A 148 10.06 -1.66 -12.11
C GLU A 148 9.45 -0.35 -11.59
N MET A 149 8.17 -0.35 -11.21
CA MET A 149 7.53 0.81 -10.58
C MET A 149 8.25 1.22 -9.28
N CYS A 150 8.70 0.26 -8.48
CA CYS A 150 9.48 0.57 -7.28
C CYS A 150 10.83 1.21 -7.62
N GLU A 151 11.49 0.79 -8.70
CA GLU A 151 12.74 1.40 -9.16
C GLU A 151 12.50 2.83 -9.65
N ASP A 152 11.51 3.03 -10.53
CA ASP A 152 11.18 4.32 -11.14
C ASP A 152 10.84 5.41 -10.10
N PHE A 153 10.11 5.04 -9.06
CA PHE A 153 9.65 5.97 -8.00
C PHE A 153 10.42 5.83 -6.69
N ARG A 154 11.56 5.13 -6.71
CA ARG A 154 12.43 4.89 -5.54
C ARG A 154 11.66 4.36 -4.32
N LEU A 155 10.78 3.38 -4.50
CA LEU A 155 10.00 2.77 -3.42
C LEU A 155 10.66 1.51 -2.87
N VAL A 156 10.67 1.35 -1.55
CA VAL A 156 11.20 0.18 -0.84
C VAL A 156 10.05 -0.67 -0.35
N ILE A 157 10.04 -1.97 -0.70
CA ILE A 157 9.05 -2.92 -0.19
C ILE A 157 9.42 -3.24 1.26
N LEU A 158 8.53 -2.95 2.21
CA LEU A 158 8.76 -3.19 3.64
C LEU A 158 8.64 -4.68 4.02
N ASN A 159 7.75 -5.40 3.35
CA ASN A 159 7.51 -6.82 3.60
C ASN A 159 8.78 -7.65 3.41
N GLY A 160 9.18 -8.39 4.43
CA GLY A 160 10.43 -9.15 4.39
C GLY A 160 11.70 -8.33 4.65
N ARG A 161 11.57 -7.06 5.04
CA ARG A 161 12.72 -6.19 5.35
C ARG A 161 12.65 -5.56 6.73
N CYS A 162 11.53 -4.91 7.02
CA CYS A 162 11.38 -4.07 8.19
C CYS A 162 11.29 -4.91 9.47
N LEU A 163 11.81 -4.37 10.57
CA LEU A 163 11.59 -4.91 11.90
C LEU A 163 10.10 -5.18 12.12
N GLY A 164 9.77 -6.40 12.53
CA GLY A 164 8.38 -6.88 12.67
C GLY A 164 7.91 -7.81 11.54
N ASP A 165 8.55 -7.79 10.37
CA ASP A 165 8.24 -8.70 9.24
C ASP A 165 9.52 -9.11 8.48
N THR A 166 10.59 -9.42 9.21
CA THR A 166 11.89 -9.70 8.57
C THR A 166 11.98 -11.04 7.83
N LEU A 167 10.93 -11.87 7.89
CA LEU A 167 10.83 -13.16 7.20
C LEU A 167 9.83 -13.12 6.02
N GLY A 168 9.11 -12.01 5.84
CA GLY A 168 8.16 -11.81 4.75
C GLY A 168 6.95 -12.73 4.86
N GLU A 169 6.16 -12.49 5.90
CA GLU A 169 4.97 -13.26 6.25
C GLU A 169 3.93 -13.31 5.13
N VAL A 170 3.17 -14.40 5.10
CA VAL A 170 2.09 -14.61 4.13
C VAL A 170 0.98 -13.58 4.37
N THR A 171 0.52 -12.92 3.32
CA THR A 171 -0.56 -11.92 3.42
C THR A 171 -1.91 -12.48 2.98
N PHE A 172 -1.91 -13.53 2.15
CA PHE A 172 -3.11 -14.14 1.62
C PHE A 172 -3.10 -15.68 1.77
N ILE A 173 -4.20 -16.21 2.29
CA ILE A 173 -4.47 -17.65 2.38
C ILE A 173 -5.77 -17.94 1.62
N GLY A 174 -5.69 -18.78 0.59
CA GLY A 174 -6.82 -19.21 -0.20
C GLY A 174 -6.86 -20.72 -0.39
N ALA A 175 -7.93 -21.22 -1.02
CA ALA A 175 -8.11 -22.65 -1.29
C ALA A 175 -6.96 -23.27 -2.13
N MET A 176 -6.29 -22.44 -2.93
CA MET A 176 -5.18 -22.85 -3.80
C MET A 176 -3.78 -22.64 -3.17
N GLY A 177 -3.73 -22.37 -1.86
CA GLY A 177 -2.51 -22.16 -1.11
C GLY A 177 -2.30 -20.71 -0.68
N VAL A 178 -1.03 -20.35 -0.48
CA VAL A 178 -0.62 -19.08 0.12
C VAL A 178 0.15 -18.19 -0.85
N SER A 179 0.09 -16.88 -0.62
CA SER A 179 0.88 -15.90 -1.35
C SER A 179 1.14 -14.63 -0.54
N VAL A 180 2.15 -13.87 -0.98
CA VAL A 180 2.37 -12.48 -0.57
C VAL A 180 1.93 -11.61 -1.74
N VAL A 181 0.79 -10.97 -1.59
CA VAL A 181 0.17 -10.11 -2.64
C VAL A 181 -0.18 -8.73 -2.10
N ASP A 182 -0.24 -8.58 -0.79
CA ASP A 182 -0.41 -7.30 -0.11
C ASP A 182 0.98 -6.75 0.23
N TYR A 183 1.27 -5.55 -0.23
CA TYR A 183 2.57 -4.93 0.01
C TYR A 183 2.40 -3.57 0.67
N CYS A 184 3.41 -3.16 1.42
CA CYS A 184 3.65 -1.77 1.77
C CYS A 184 4.98 -1.34 1.14
N CYS A 185 4.92 -0.37 0.23
CA CYS A 185 6.07 0.20 -0.48
C CYS A 185 6.24 1.67 -0.06
N SER A 186 7.43 2.08 0.36
CA SER A 186 7.64 3.40 0.94
C SER A 186 8.84 4.12 0.35
N SER A 187 8.73 5.45 0.16
CA SER A 187 9.87 6.31 -0.14
C SER A 187 10.91 6.26 1.00
N PRO A 188 12.22 6.34 0.69
CA PRO A 188 13.31 6.28 1.67
C PRO A 188 13.18 7.31 2.79
N ASP A 189 12.78 8.53 2.46
CA ASP A 189 12.67 9.64 3.42
C ASP A 189 11.54 9.43 4.46
N VAL A 190 10.65 8.47 4.21
CA VAL A 190 9.59 8.05 5.15
C VAL A 190 10.09 6.94 6.07
N LEU A 191 11.07 6.13 5.66
CA LEU A 191 11.52 4.94 6.41
C LEU A 191 12.05 5.28 7.80
N GLY A 192 12.68 6.45 7.98
CA GLY A 192 13.13 6.92 9.29
C GLY A 192 11.99 7.16 10.29
N ARG A 193 10.75 7.29 9.81
CA ARG A 193 9.54 7.53 10.61
C ARG A 193 8.81 6.23 10.99
N ILE A 194 9.27 5.09 10.50
CA ILE A 194 8.67 3.78 10.76
C ILE A 194 9.53 3.07 11.81
N ASP A 195 8.91 2.75 12.95
CA ASP A 195 9.55 2.00 14.03
C ASP A 195 9.53 0.49 13.77
N SER A 196 8.40 -0.01 13.25
CA SER A 196 8.22 -1.40 12.85
C SER A 196 7.08 -1.53 11.85
N PHE A 197 7.09 -2.62 11.09
CA PHE A 197 6.02 -3.04 10.19
C PHE A 197 5.79 -4.54 10.39
N CYS A 198 4.53 -4.94 10.57
CA CYS A 198 4.16 -6.33 10.76
C CYS A 198 2.95 -6.70 9.90
N VAL A 199 2.97 -7.93 9.39
CA VAL A 199 1.77 -8.60 8.87
C VAL A 199 1.10 -9.25 10.07
N LEU A 200 -0.13 -8.84 10.38
CA LEU A 200 -0.88 -9.40 11.50
C LEU A 200 -1.39 -10.79 11.13
N GLU A 201 -1.19 -11.76 12.02
CA GLU A 201 -1.78 -13.09 11.91
C GLU A 201 -3.32 -12.99 12.01
N TYR A 202 -4.00 -13.89 11.30
CA TYR A 202 -5.46 -14.00 11.25
C TYR A 202 -6.06 -14.55 12.55
#